data_AF-A0A2V9JHH5-F1
#
_entry.id   AF-A0A2V9JHH5-F1
#
_cell.length_a   1.000
_cell.length_b   1.000
_cell.length_c   1.000
_cell.angle_alpha   90.00
_cell.angle_beta   90.00
_cell.angle_gamma   90.00
#
_symmetry.space_group_name_H-M   'P 1'
#
loop_
_entity.id
_entity.type
_entity.pdbx_description
1 polymer ?
#
loop_
_entity_poly.entity_id
_entity_poly.type
_entity_poly.pdbx_seq_one_letter_code
_entity_poly.pdbx_strand_id
1 'polypeptide(L)'
;TIFTGFRWENRFRPLAGHHWINPVLYVEFEDINGADKTFLEVVNHDSVDDLGAPNHSARTEKRHEVEAKLILSSNYKGWNVSENLIGEKNLTNVPWEFGYAAGVSRPLALAASPTPCAFCRENFKAGAELYGGLGDWHQFGFTGTAHYLGPLLTWELPGGTSFRISSD
;
A
#
# COMPACT_ATOMS: atom_id res chain seq x y z
N THR A 1 -18.19 26.10 -8.74
CA THR A 1 -17.51 25.09 -7.90
C THR A 1 -18.29 23.81 -8.04
N ILE A 2 -17.72 22.80 -8.69
CA ILE A 2 -18.41 21.51 -8.89
C ILE A 2 -18.01 20.62 -7.72
N PHE A 3 -19.01 20.19 -6.94
CA PHE A 3 -18.82 19.21 -5.89
C PHE A 3 -18.62 17.84 -6.55
N THR A 4 -17.42 17.26 -6.43
CA THR A 4 -17.03 16.02 -7.11
C THR A 4 -17.16 14.77 -6.24
N GLY A 5 -17.36 14.91 -4.93
CA GLY A 5 -17.53 13.78 -4.01
C GLY A 5 -17.11 14.08 -2.57
N PHE A 6 -17.12 13.04 -1.73
CA PHE A 6 -16.49 13.05 -0.41
C PHE A 6 -15.72 11.76 -0.15
N ARG A 7 -14.66 11.86 0.65
CA ARG A 7 -13.85 10.73 1.11
C ARG A 7 -13.77 10.73 2.63
N TRP A 8 -13.98 9.57 3.22
CA TRP A 8 -13.89 9.35 4.66
C TRP A 8 -12.81 8.31 4.95
N GLU A 9 -11.83 8.67 5.77
CA GLU A 9 -10.72 7.81 6.15
C GLU A 9 -10.70 7.66 7.68
N ASN A 10 -10.58 6.43 8.17
CA ASN A 10 -10.35 6.16 9.58
C ASN A 10 -9.27 5.10 9.81
N ARG A 11 -8.40 5.40 10.78
CA ARG A 11 -7.31 4.51 11.20
C ARG A 11 -7.42 4.18 12.68
N PHE A 12 -7.67 2.92 12.99
CA PHE A 12 -7.79 2.41 14.36
C PHE A 12 -6.56 1.57 14.74
N ARG A 13 -6.02 1.82 15.93
CA ARG A 13 -4.86 1.07 16.48
C ARG A 13 -5.34 0.26 17.69
N PRO A 14 -5.76 -1.01 17.50
CA PRO A 14 -6.35 -1.80 18.58
C PRO A 14 -5.38 -2.06 19.73
N LEU A 15 -4.07 -2.14 19.44
CA LEU A 15 -3.03 -2.29 20.46
C LEU A 15 -2.27 -0.98 20.63
N ALA A 16 -2.52 -0.30 21.75
CA ALA A 16 -1.71 0.84 22.17
C ALA A 16 -0.45 0.36 22.90
N GLY A 17 0.70 0.99 22.63
CA GLY A 17 1.97 0.69 23.31
C GLY A 17 2.98 -0.10 22.47
N HIS A 18 4.02 -0.61 23.12
CA HIS A 18 5.09 -1.36 22.45
C HIS A 18 4.76 -2.85 22.41
N HIS A 19 4.42 -3.33 21.21
CA HIS A 19 4.16 -4.74 20.94
C HIS A 19 5.13 -5.26 19.88
N TRP A 20 5.39 -6.57 19.89
CA TRP A 20 6.15 -7.22 18.81
C TRP A 20 5.48 -6.91 17.46
N ILE A 21 4.16 -7.12 17.39
CA ILE A 21 3.34 -6.83 16.22
C ILE A 21 2.39 -5.69 16.56
N ASN A 22 2.39 -4.66 15.73
CA ASN A 22 1.56 -3.46 15.89
C ASN A 22 0.51 -3.46 14.78
N PRO A 23 -0.69 -3.99 15.05
CA PRO A 23 -1.80 -3.99 14.10
C PRO A 23 -2.43 -2.62 14.00
N VAL A 24 -2.88 -2.29 12.79
CA VAL A 24 -3.61 -1.09 12.43
C VAL A 24 -4.72 -1.49 11.49
N LEU A 25 -5.95 -1.13 11.84
CA LEU A 25 -7.11 -1.26 10.97
C LEU A 25 -7.33 0.07 10.27
N TYR A 26 -7.49 0.03 8.97
CA TYR A 26 -7.78 1.17 8.13
C TYR A 26 -9.08 0.90 7.38
N VAL A 27 -9.95 1.90 7.32
CA VAL A 27 -11.13 1.86 6.47
C VAL A 27 -11.24 3.20 5.76
N GLU A 28 -11.42 3.13 4.46
CA GLU A 28 -11.72 4.25 3.59
C GLU A 28 -13.05 4.01 2.88
N PHE A 29 -13.82 5.08 2.78
CA PHE A 29 -15.03 5.13 1.98
C PHE A 29 -14.92 6.31 1.03
N GLU A 30 -15.10 6.03 -0.26
CA GLU A 30 -15.07 7.04 -1.30
C GLU A 30 -16.39 7.06 -2.08
N ASP A 31 -16.92 8.27 -2.25
CA ASP A 31 -18.07 8.56 -3.10
C ASP A 31 -17.68 9.72 -4.02
N ILE A 32 -17.04 9.38 -5.14
CA ILE A 32 -16.52 10.33 -6.14
C ILE A 32 -17.13 10.10 -7.53
N ASN A 33 -17.30 11.19 -8.28
CA ASN A 33 -17.51 11.11 -9.73
C ASN A 33 -16.16 10.77 -10.39
N GLY A 34 -16.13 9.77 -11.29
CA GLY A 34 -14.94 9.10 -11.87
C GLY A 34 -13.91 9.92 -12.67
N ALA A 35 -13.79 11.22 -12.40
CA ALA A 35 -12.70 12.07 -12.88
C ALA A 35 -11.47 12.06 -11.94
N ASP A 36 -11.60 11.53 -10.72
CA ASP A 36 -10.46 11.29 -9.83
C ASP A 36 -9.95 9.86 -10.03
N LYS A 37 -8.81 9.73 -10.71
CA LYS A 37 -8.04 8.48 -10.75
C LYS A 37 -7.13 8.45 -9.52
N THR A 38 -7.71 8.20 -8.36
CA THR A 38 -6.92 7.85 -7.19
C THR A 38 -6.31 6.46 -7.47
N PHE A 39 -4.99 6.34 -7.36
CA PHE A 39 -4.25 5.13 -7.66
C PHE A 39 -4.82 3.95 -6.85
N LEU A 40 -5.46 3.00 -7.52
CA LEU A 40 -5.90 1.75 -6.91
C LEU A 40 -4.66 0.91 -6.61
N GLU A 41 -4.57 0.38 -5.39
CA GLU A 41 -3.57 -0.62 -5.04
C GLU A 41 -3.86 -1.91 -5.83
N VAL A 42 -2.83 -2.74 -6.08
CA VAL A 42 -2.98 -3.94 -6.92
C VAL A 42 -3.91 -4.94 -6.23
N VAL A 43 -5.18 -4.90 -6.60
CA VAL A 43 -6.22 -5.87 -6.26
C VAL A 43 -6.62 -6.66 -7.51
N ASN A 44 -7.23 -7.83 -7.32
CA ASN A 44 -7.80 -8.68 -8.37
C ASN A 44 -6.81 -9.50 -9.25
N HIS A 45 -7.39 -10.20 -10.24
CA HIS A 45 -6.77 -10.94 -11.33
C HIS A 45 -6.36 -10.04 -12.50
N ASP A 46 -6.69 -8.75 -12.43
CA ASP A 46 -6.47 -7.82 -13.52
C ASP A 46 -5.00 -7.42 -13.60
N SER A 47 -4.42 -7.70 -14.76
CA SER A 47 -3.08 -7.25 -15.13
C SER A 47 -3.05 -5.74 -15.38
N VAL A 48 -1.88 -5.13 -15.13
CA VAL A 48 -1.50 -3.72 -15.43
C VAL A 48 -1.91 -3.22 -16.84
N ASP A 49 -2.29 -4.12 -17.75
CA ASP A 49 -2.75 -3.80 -19.11
C ASP A 49 -4.15 -3.17 -19.21
N ASP A 50 -5.02 -3.24 -18.17
CA ASP A 50 -6.33 -2.57 -18.21
C ASP A 50 -6.26 -1.05 -17.94
N LEU A 51 -5.05 -0.53 -17.70
CA LEU A 51 -4.74 0.90 -17.55
C LEU A 51 -4.79 1.69 -18.88
N GLY A 52 -5.05 1.03 -20.00
CA GLY A 52 -5.09 1.61 -21.35
C GLY A 52 -6.44 2.19 -21.80
N ALA A 53 -7.50 2.12 -20.99
CA ALA A 53 -8.82 2.59 -21.40
C ALA A 53 -8.90 4.15 -21.49
N PRO A 54 -9.44 4.72 -22.59
CA PRO A 54 -9.51 6.17 -22.80
C PRO A 54 -10.30 6.92 -21.71
N ASN A 55 -9.79 8.07 -21.24
CA ASN A 55 -10.44 8.98 -20.26
C ASN A 55 -11.87 9.44 -20.61
N HIS A 56 -12.38 9.16 -21.82
CA HIS A 56 -13.74 9.53 -22.23
C HIS A 56 -14.79 8.52 -21.76
N SER A 57 -14.45 7.23 -21.61
CA SER A 57 -15.38 6.19 -21.12
C SER A 57 -15.50 6.15 -19.59
N ALA A 58 -14.48 6.58 -18.85
CA ALA A 58 -14.47 6.61 -17.38
C ALA A 58 -15.29 7.75 -16.74
N ARG A 59 -15.80 8.72 -17.53
CA ARG A 59 -16.53 9.91 -17.02
C ARG A 59 -17.94 9.62 -16.49
N THR A 60 -18.49 8.45 -16.77
CA THR A 60 -19.90 8.13 -16.46
C THR A 60 -20.05 7.23 -15.23
N GLU A 61 -18.96 6.73 -14.67
CA GLU A 61 -18.98 5.87 -13.48
C GLU A 61 -18.96 6.72 -12.19
N LYS A 62 -19.99 6.55 -11.37
CA LYS A 62 -19.95 6.90 -9.95
C LYS A 62 -19.28 5.73 -9.22
N ARG A 63 -18.16 5.97 -8.55
CA ARG A 63 -17.46 4.95 -7.78
C ARG A 63 -17.87 5.11 -6.32
N HIS A 64 -18.68 4.17 -5.87
CA HIS A 64 -19.04 4.01 -4.47
C HIS A 64 -18.22 2.83 -3.95
N GLU A 65 -17.09 3.12 -3.32
CA GLU A 65 -16.09 2.11 -2.99
C GLU A 65 -15.76 2.15 -1.50
N VAL A 66 -15.68 0.95 -0.91
CA VAL A 66 -15.19 0.73 0.46
C VAL A 66 -13.87 -0.01 0.35
N GLU A 67 -12.82 0.55 0.91
CA GLU A 67 -11.53 -0.09 1.05
C GLU A 67 -11.26 -0.34 2.53
N ALA A 68 -10.82 -1.54 2.88
CA ALA A 68 -10.42 -1.92 4.22
C ALA A 68 -9.02 -2.51 4.19
N LYS A 69 -8.15 -2.04 5.07
CA LYS A 69 -6.78 -2.57 5.21
C LYS A 69 -6.49 -3.05 6.63
N LEU A 70 -5.87 -4.22 6.74
CA LEU A 70 -5.20 -4.67 7.95
C LEU A 70 -3.70 -4.52 7.74
N ILE A 71 -3.12 -3.57 8.46
CA ILE A 71 -1.69 -3.26 8.41
C ILE A 71 -1.04 -3.82 9.67
N LEU A 72 -0.14 -4.77 9.51
CA LEU A 72 0.68 -5.37 10.55
C LEU A 72 2.10 -4.84 10.41
N SER A 73 2.68 -4.34 11.50
CA SER A 73 4.06 -3.86 11.49
C SER A 73 4.85 -4.41 12.67
N SER A 74 6.07 -4.87 12.41
CA SER A 74 6.96 -5.39 13.45
C SER A 74 8.39 -4.91 13.23
N ASN A 75 9.14 -4.82 14.34
CA ASN A 75 10.56 -4.48 14.31
C ASN A 75 11.34 -5.47 15.17
N TYR A 76 12.31 -6.17 14.59
CA TYR A 76 13.14 -7.12 15.30
C TYR A 76 14.60 -7.06 14.86
N LYS A 77 15.51 -6.73 15.79
CA LYS A 77 16.97 -6.62 15.54
C LYS A 77 17.32 -5.72 14.32
N GLY A 78 16.55 -4.64 14.14
CA GLY A 78 16.70 -3.69 13.06
C GLY A 78 16.08 -4.10 11.72
N TRP A 79 15.44 -5.26 11.65
CA TRP A 79 14.52 -5.59 10.56
C TRP A 79 13.18 -4.93 10.82
N ASN A 80 12.69 -4.20 9.84
CA ASN A 80 11.33 -3.69 9.77
C ASN A 80 10.55 -4.58 8.81
N VAL A 81 9.46 -5.16 9.30
CA VAL A 81 8.55 -5.98 8.50
C VAL A 81 7.17 -5.33 8.55
N SER A 82 6.56 -5.16 7.39
CA SER A 82 5.21 -4.62 7.21
C SER A 82 4.40 -5.55 6.32
N GLU A 83 3.18 -5.86 6.72
CA GLU A 83 2.22 -6.63 5.93
C GLU A 83 0.92 -5.85 5.89
N ASN A 84 0.35 -5.68 4.70
CA ASN A 84 -0.89 -4.99 4.43
C ASN A 84 -1.80 -5.97 3.71
N LEU A 85 -2.90 -6.37 4.33
CA LEU A 85 -3.97 -7.10 3.67
C LEU A 85 -5.05 -6.09 3.30
N ILE A 86 -5.49 -6.13 2.05
CA ILE A 86 -6.38 -5.14 1.45
C ILE A 86 -7.63 -5.87 0.99
N GLY A 87 -8.79 -5.28 1.27
CA GLY A 87 -10.09 -5.71 0.78
C GLY A 87 -10.84 -4.52 0.23
N GLU A 88 -11.29 -4.61 -1.01
CA GLU A 88 -12.04 -3.58 -1.71
C GLU A 88 -13.43 -4.08 -2.08
N LYS A 89 -14.41 -3.18 -1.99
CA LYS A 89 -15.79 -3.46 -2.35
C LYS A 89 -16.39 -2.29 -3.11
N ASN A 90 -16.70 -2.55 -4.37
CA ASN A 90 -17.57 -1.66 -5.11
C ASN A 90 -19.04 -1.92 -4.72
N LEU A 91 -19.74 -0.86 -4.29
CA LEU A 91 -21.13 -0.92 -3.84
C LEU A 91 -22.14 -1.03 -4.99
N THR A 92 -21.69 -1.00 -6.24
CA THR A 92 -22.51 -1.20 -7.44
C THR A 92 -22.68 -2.66 -7.85
N ASN A 93 -22.60 -3.59 -6.88
CA ASN A 93 -22.95 -5.02 -7.00
C ASN A 93 -21.83 -5.94 -7.55
N VAL A 94 -20.56 -5.54 -7.42
CA VAL A 94 -19.36 -6.37 -7.73
C VAL A 94 -18.93 -7.11 -6.44
N PRO A 95 -18.40 -8.36 -6.46
CA PRO A 95 -17.88 -9.03 -5.26
C PRO A 95 -16.77 -8.25 -4.56
N TRP A 96 -16.41 -8.68 -3.34
CA TRP A 96 -15.20 -8.15 -2.69
C TRP A 96 -13.97 -8.61 -3.46
N GLU A 97 -13.02 -7.72 -3.65
CA GLU A 97 -11.69 -7.99 -4.22
C GLU A 97 -10.65 -7.87 -3.12
N PHE A 98 -9.60 -8.66 -3.23
CA PHE A 98 -8.57 -8.75 -2.20
C PHE A 98 -7.19 -8.57 -2.80
N GLY A 99 -6.30 -7.98 -2.00
CA GLY A 99 -4.90 -7.81 -2.34
C GLY A 99 -4.04 -7.89 -1.09
N TYR A 100 -2.73 -7.93 -1.31
CA TYR A 100 -1.76 -7.83 -0.23
C TYR A 100 -0.51 -7.10 -0.67
N ALA A 101 0.17 -6.51 0.31
CA ALA A 101 1.54 -6.04 0.18
C ALA A 101 2.32 -6.45 1.42
N ALA A 102 3.51 -7.00 1.24
CA ALA A 102 4.44 -7.35 2.31
C ALA A 102 5.79 -6.72 2.00
N GLY A 103 6.41 -6.11 2.99
CA GLY A 103 7.69 -5.43 2.86
C GLY A 103 8.62 -5.82 4.00
N VAL A 104 9.89 -6.02 3.68
CA VAL A 104 10.94 -6.19 4.69
C VAL A 104 12.10 -5.29 4.34
N SER A 105 12.59 -4.52 5.30
CA SER A 105 13.74 -3.65 5.13
C SER A 105 14.62 -3.59 6.36
N ARG A 106 15.90 -3.31 6.17
CA ARG A 106 16.87 -3.14 7.26
C ARG A 106 17.89 -2.05 6.91
N PRO A 107 18.23 -1.16 7.86
CA PRO A 107 19.36 -0.24 7.71
C PRO A 107 20.67 -1.01 7.48
N LEU A 108 21.54 -0.53 6.59
CA LEU A 108 22.83 -1.19 6.31
C LEU A 108 23.82 -1.06 7.49
N ALA A 109 23.57 -0.14 8.42
CA ALA A 109 24.18 -0.07 9.74
C ALA A 109 23.11 0.29 10.79
N LEU A 110 23.15 -0.37 11.94
CA LEU A 110 22.17 -0.17 13.03
C LEU A 110 22.54 0.98 13.98
N ALA A 111 23.82 1.35 14.01
CA ALA A 111 24.32 2.45 14.82
C ALA A 111 24.55 3.66 13.92
N ALA A 112 23.98 4.80 14.30
CA ALA A 112 24.21 6.06 13.62
C ALA A 112 25.59 6.65 13.98
N SER A 113 26.26 7.25 13.01
CA SER A 113 27.44 8.08 13.25
C SER A 113 27.06 9.30 14.11
N PRO A 114 27.95 9.74 15.02
CA PRO A 114 27.76 10.98 15.78
C PRO A 114 27.84 12.24 14.90
N THR A 115 28.35 12.14 13.67
CA THR A 115 28.45 13.26 12.74
C THR A 115 27.39 13.17 11.63
N PRO A 116 26.75 14.29 11.25
CA PRO A 116 25.84 14.31 10.10
C PRO A 116 26.60 13.90 8.85
N CYS A 117 26.10 12.86 8.18
CA CYS A 117 26.70 12.32 6.97
C CYS A 117 25.58 12.04 5.97
N ALA A 118 25.79 12.31 4.69
CA ALA A 118 24.82 12.01 3.65
C ALA A 118 24.96 10.55 3.18
N PHE A 119 26.17 10.08 2.92
CA PHE A 119 26.47 8.78 2.30
C PHE A 119 26.97 7.71 3.30
N CYS A 120 26.39 7.68 4.50
CA CYS A 120 26.76 6.69 5.52
C CYS A 120 25.78 5.51 5.54
N ARG A 121 26.25 4.32 5.93
CA ARG A 121 25.49 3.06 5.81
C ARG A 121 24.19 3.06 6.62
N GLU A 122 24.16 3.76 7.73
CA GLU A 122 22.99 3.93 8.60
C GLU A 122 21.82 4.66 7.92
N ASN A 123 22.11 5.47 6.91
CA ASN A 123 21.11 6.23 6.16
C ASN A 123 20.50 5.44 5.00
N PHE A 124 21.10 4.30 4.66
CA PHE A 124 20.59 3.41 3.62
C PHE A 124 19.81 2.28 4.27
N LYS A 125 18.57 2.09 3.84
CA LYS A 125 17.75 0.92 4.14
C LYS A 125 17.59 0.13 2.87
N ALA A 126 17.88 -1.16 2.94
CA ALA A 126 17.69 -2.08 1.82
C ALA A 126 16.71 -3.17 2.23
N GLY A 127 15.94 -3.64 1.26
CA GLY A 127 14.83 -4.53 1.49
C GLY A 127 14.24 -5.08 0.20
N ALA A 128 13.11 -5.74 0.36
CA ALA A 128 12.27 -6.19 -0.73
C ALA A 128 10.81 -5.96 -0.37
N GLU A 129 10.00 -5.74 -1.39
CA GLU A 129 8.55 -5.66 -1.27
C GLU A 129 7.91 -6.64 -2.25
N LEU A 130 6.85 -7.29 -1.78
CA LEU A 130 6.05 -8.24 -2.52
C LEU A 130 4.61 -7.75 -2.46
N TYR A 131 3.94 -7.65 -3.59
CA TYR A 131 2.53 -7.24 -3.63
C TYR A 131 1.81 -7.99 -4.74
N GLY A 132 0.48 -8.06 -4.64
CA GLY A 132 -0.33 -8.68 -5.66
C GLY A 132 -1.78 -8.89 -5.22
N GLY A 133 -2.59 -9.37 -6.16
CA GLY A 133 -3.98 -9.71 -5.92
C GLY A 133 -4.13 -11.02 -5.16
N LEU A 134 -5.23 -11.15 -4.41
CA LEU A 134 -5.72 -12.39 -3.80
C LEU A 134 -7.05 -12.84 -4.41
N GLY A 135 -7.45 -12.23 -5.52
CA GLY A 135 -8.68 -12.55 -6.24
C GLY A 135 -9.90 -11.91 -5.61
N ASP A 136 -11.05 -12.57 -5.77
CA ASP A 136 -12.34 -12.08 -5.30
C ASP A 136 -12.95 -12.99 -4.22
N TRP A 137 -14.12 -12.62 -3.70
CA TRP A 137 -14.84 -13.40 -2.70
C TRP A 137 -15.13 -14.85 -3.11
N HIS A 138 -15.30 -15.14 -4.41
CA HIS A 138 -15.60 -16.47 -4.92
C HIS A 138 -14.33 -17.30 -5.16
N GLN A 139 -13.24 -16.63 -5.54
CA GLN A 139 -11.94 -17.24 -5.86
C GLN A 139 -10.82 -16.55 -5.08
N PHE A 140 -10.84 -16.70 -3.76
CA PHE A 140 -9.78 -16.18 -2.90
C PHE A 140 -8.55 -17.08 -2.97
N GLY A 141 -7.41 -16.52 -3.39
CA GLY A 141 -6.13 -17.21 -3.43
C GLY A 141 -5.05 -16.51 -4.25
N PHE A 142 -3.88 -17.15 -4.35
CA PHE A 142 -2.72 -16.65 -5.11
C PHE A 142 -2.69 -17.15 -6.57
N THR A 143 -3.74 -17.84 -7.02
CA THR A 143 -3.76 -18.47 -8.34
C THR A 143 -4.61 -17.64 -9.29
N GLY A 144 -4.05 -17.32 -10.46
CA GLY A 144 -4.74 -16.49 -11.46
C GLY A 144 -4.54 -14.98 -11.27
N THR A 145 -3.86 -14.57 -10.20
CA THR A 145 -3.58 -13.18 -9.85
C THR A 145 -2.15 -12.79 -10.17
N ALA A 146 -1.92 -11.51 -10.46
CA ALA A 146 -0.59 -10.98 -10.68
C ALA A 146 0.13 -10.76 -9.34
N HIS A 147 1.41 -11.13 -9.28
CA HIS A 147 2.27 -10.96 -8.12
C HIS A 147 3.60 -10.36 -8.54
N TYR A 148 4.04 -9.35 -7.82
CA TYR A 148 5.23 -8.56 -8.12
C TYR A 148 6.17 -8.58 -6.93
N LEU A 149 7.46 -8.75 -7.21
CA LEU A 149 8.53 -8.71 -6.22
C LEU A 149 9.55 -7.67 -6.68
N GLY A 150 9.76 -6.65 -5.86
CA GLY A 150 10.69 -5.56 -6.14
C GLY A 150 11.75 -5.41 -5.05
N PRO A 151 12.99 -5.04 -5.39
CA PRO A 151 13.90 -4.45 -4.41
C PRO A 151 13.35 -3.14 -3.86
N LEU A 152 13.59 -2.90 -2.58
CA LEU A 152 13.33 -1.64 -1.91
C LEU A 152 14.64 -1.03 -1.42
N LEU A 153 14.97 0.17 -1.89
CA LEU A 153 16.08 0.96 -1.37
C LEU A 153 15.57 2.32 -0.90
N THR A 154 15.91 2.69 0.33
CA THR A 154 15.63 4.02 0.87
C THR A 154 16.92 4.67 1.31
N TRP A 155 17.10 5.93 0.94
CA TRP A 155 18.21 6.77 1.36
C TRP A 155 17.68 8.01 2.08
N GLU A 156 18.04 8.17 3.36
CA GLU A 156 17.61 9.28 4.20
C GLU A 156 18.75 10.30 4.35
N LEU A 157 18.49 11.56 4.00
CA LEU A 157 19.46 12.64 4.12
C LEU A 157 19.32 13.40 5.45
N PRO A 158 20.43 13.95 5.97
CA PRO A 158 20.36 14.95 7.03
C PRO A 158 19.47 16.12 6.61
N GLY A 159 18.44 16.44 7.40
CA GLY A 159 17.47 17.49 7.09
C GLY A 159 16.07 17.00 6.68
N GLY A 160 15.84 15.68 6.66
CA GLY A 160 14.50 15.09 6.52
C GLY A 160 14.09 14.72 5.10
N THR A 161 14.91 15.01 4.10
CA THR A 161 14.72 14.54 2.72
C THR A 161 14.97 13.03 2.64
N SER A 162 14.10 12.29 1.97
CA SER A 162 14.28 10.86 1.69
C SER A 162 14.10 10.55 0.21
N PHE A 163 14.92 9.64 -0.30
CA PHE A 163 14.78 9.07 -1.64
C PHE A 163 14.40 7.60 -1.49
N ARG A 164 13.38 7.17 -2.23
CA ARG A 164 12.96 5.77 -2.29
C ARG A 164 13.03 5.29 -3.73
N ILE A 165 13.60 4.11 -3.93
CA ILE A 165 13.57 3.37 -5.19
C ILE A 165 12.84 2.07 -4.89
N SER A 166 11.73 1.88 -5.58
CA SER A 166 10.86 0.69 -5.58
C SER A 166 10.66 0.25 -7.03
N SER A 167 10.23 -1.00 -7.19
CA SER A 167 9.80 -1.52 -8.49
C SER A 167 8.28 -1.46 -8.47
N ASP A 168 7.68 -0.56 -9.25
CA ASP A 168 6.23 -0.49 -9.47
C ASP A 168 5.86 -1.29 -10.73
#